data_AF-A0A8J2L1A2-F1
#
_entry.id   AF-A0A8J2L1A2-F1
#
_cell.length_a   1.000
_cell.length_b   1.000
_cell.length_c   1.000
_cell.angle_alpha   90.00
_cell.angle_beta   90.00
_cell.angle_gamma   90.00
#
_symmetry.space_group_name_H-M   'P 1'
#
loop_
_entity.id
_entity.type
_entity.pdbx_description
1 polymer ?
#
loop_
_entity_poly.entity_id
_entity_poly.type
_entity_poly.pdbx_seq_one_letter_code
_entity_poly.pdbx_strand_id
1 'polypeptide(L)'
;MAGWRRTKLTFVFYRIFKDDQANAIQDCEDDGETHAGSRLLHLLQILDCRNVLVVVTRWYGGIQLHGDRFKHINNVARILLEKHGFINKA
;
A
#
# COMPACT_ATOMS: atom_id res chain seq x y z
N MET A 1 12.64 12.86 -16.31
CA MET A 1 12.16 11.74 -17.16
C MET A 1 12.77 10.41 -16.71
N ALA A 2 12.64 10.02 -15.45
CA ALA A 2 13.30 8.84 -14.90
C ALA A 2 12.34 8.07 -13.98
N GLY A 3 12.16 6.76 -14.22
CA GLY A 3 11.42 5.85 -13.33
C GLY A 3 10.59 4.79 -14.03
N TRP A 4 9.98 5.11 -15.17
CA TRP A 4 8.94 4.27 -15.82
C TRP A 4 9.42 2.98 -16.51
N ARG A 5 10.73 2.73 -16.55
CA ARG A 5 11.34 1.51 -17.13
C ARG A 5 11.94 0.55 -16.10
N ARG A 6 11.76 0.78 -14.79
CA ARG A 6 12.19 -0.20 -13.78
C ARG A 6 11.16 -1.33 -13.67
N THR A 7 11.65 -2.57 -13.73
CA THR A 7 10.87 -3.80 -13.91
C THR A 7 10.06 -4.19 -12.68
N LYS A 8 10.43 -3.71 -11.50
CA LYS A 8 9.80 -4.01 -10.21
C LYS A 8 9.76 -2.74 -9.37
N LEU A 9 8.60 -2.45 -8.81
CA LEU A 9 8.41 -1.38 -7.85
C LEU A 9 7.80 -2.01 -6.60
N THR A 10 8.44 -1.83 -5.44
CA THR A 10 8.05 -2.45 -4.17
C THR A 10 7.72 -1.38 -3.16
N PHE A 11 6.49 -1.38 -2.65
CA PHE A 11 6.11 -0.40 -1.64
C PHE A 11 5.77 -1.11 -0.36
N VAL A 12 6.22 -0.52 0.74
CA VAL A 12 6.04 -1.04 2.09
C VAL A 12 5.32 0.01 2.89
N PHE A 13 4.35 -0.42 3.68
CA PHE A 13 3.61 0.43 4.60
C PHE A 13 3.30 -0.36 5.85
N TYR A 14 3.49 0.25 7.01
CA TYR A 14 3.12 -0.35 8.27
C TYR A 14 2.43 0.62 9.19
N ARG A 15 1.64 0.05 10.10
CA ARG A 15 1.10 0.76 11.26
C ARG A 15 1.24 -0.15 12.47
N ILE A 16 2.20 0.16 13.33
CA ILE A 16 2.49 -0.61 14.54
C ILE A 16 2.11 0.25 15.75
N PHE A 17 1.24 -0.30 16.59
CA PHE A 17 0.84 0.31 17.84
C PHE A 17 1.65 -0.30 18.98
N LYS A 18 2.18 0.55 19.86
CA LYS A 18 2.84 0.13 21.09
C LYS A 18 1.82 0.25 22.23
N ASP A 19 1.57 -0.85 22.95
CA ASP A 19 0.76 -0.95 24.19
C ASP A 19 -0.39 0.04 24.34
N ASP A 20 -1.64 -0.32 23.99
CA ASP A 20 -2.91 0.43 24.22
C ASP A 20 -2.91 1.97 23.98
N GLN A 21 -1.83 2.52 23.42
CA GLN A 21 -1.67 3.94 23.18
C GLN A 21 -2.23 4.29 21.80
N ALA A 22 -2.82 5.48 21.73
CA ALA A 22 -3.36 6.04 20.50
C ALA A 22 -2.29 6.37 19.45
N ASN A 23 -1.00 6.36 19.81
CA ASN A 23 0.10 6.72 18.93
C ASN A 23 0.63 5.49 18.17
N ALA A 24 0.32 5.44 16.88
CA ALA A 24 0.88 4.45 15.96
C ALA A 24 2.19 4.97 15.34
N ILE A 25 3.21 4.12 15.27
CA ILE A 25 4.35 4.33 14.39
C ILE A 25 3.93 3.87 13.00
N GLN A 26 3.99 4.78 12.03
CA GLN A 26 3.61 4.52 10.65
C GLN A 26 4.61 5.18 9.71
N ASP A 27 4.93 4.49 8.62
CA ASP A 27 5.83 4.98 7.58
C ASP A 27 5.50 4.31 6.23
N CYS A 28 5.99 4.88 5.13
CA CYS A 28 5.86 4.32 3.79
C CYS A 28 7.07 4.60 2.90
N GLU A 29 7.45 3.63 2.07
CA GLU A 29 8.51 3.77 1.06
C GLU A 29 7.95 3.52 -0.35
N ASP A 30 8.27 4.42 -1.28
CA ASP A 30 7.72 4.50 -2.62
C ASP A 30 8.57 3.77 -3.67
N ASP A 31 9.84 3.47 -3.41
CA ASP A 31 10.76 2.73 -4.31
C ASP A 31 10.55 3.00 -5.82
N GLY A 32 10.39 4.27 -6.20
CA GLY A 32 10.22 4.71 -7.59
C GLY A 32 8.79 4.78 -8.16
N GLU A 33 7.74 4.38 -7.42
CA GLU A 33 6.33 4.62 -7.77
C GLU A 33 5.79 5.77 -6.95
N THR A 34 6.18 6.98 -7.35
CA THR A 34 5.86 8.21 -6.65
C THR A 34 4.36 8.29 -6.33
N HIS A 35 4.04 8.56 -5.06
CA HIS A 35 2.70 8.71 -4.47
C HIS A 35 1.94 7.40 -4.17
N ALA A 36 2.50 6.21 -4.38
CA ALA A 36 1.82 4.96 -4.00
C ALA A 36 1.77 4.76 -2.47
N GLY A 37 2.91 5.01 -1.83
CA GLY A 37 3.26 5.22 -0.43
C GLY A 37 2.13 5.80 0.39
N SER A 38 2.00 7.12 0.27
CA SER A 38 1.04 7.90 1.01
C SER A 38 -0.40 7.50 0.74
N ARG A 39 -0.75 7.08 -0.49
CA ARG A 39 -2.11 6.64 -0.84
C ARG A 39 -2.50 5.35 -0.13
N LEU A 40 -1.60 4.37 -0.07
CA LEU A 40 -1.87 3.10 0.60
C LEU A 40 -1.77 3.23 2.12
N LEU A 41 -0.87 4.06 2.65
CA LEU A 41 -0.88 4.39 4.07
C LEU A 41 -2.21 5.03 4.48
N HIS A 42 -2.73 5.95 3.67
CA HIS A 42 -4.04 6.56 3.89
C HIS A 42 -5.19 5.53 3.84
N LEU A 43 -5.11 4.53 2.96
CA LEU A 43 -6.07 3.42 2.93
C LEU A 43 -6.11 2.67 4.26
N LEU A 44 -4.95 2.32 4.83
CA LEU A 44 -4.87 1.63 6.13
C LEU A 44 -5.42 2.48 7.29
N GLN A 45 -5.26 3.80 7.22
CA GLN A 45 -5.84 4.73 8.20
C GLN A 45 -7.37 4.75 8.11
N ILE A 46 -7.93 4.86 6.91
CA ILE A 46 -9.39 4.85 6.69
C ILE A 46 -10.01 3.53 7.15
N LEU A 47 -9.33 2.41 6.88
CA LEU A 47 -9.79 1.07 7.22
C LEU A 47 -9.52 0.69 8.69
N ASP A 48 -8.90 1.58 9.47
CA ASP A 48 -8.37 1.35 10.83
C ASP A 48 -7.61 0.02 11.01
N CYS A 49 -6.84 -0.39 10.00
CA CYS A 49 -6.01 -1.59 10.11
C CYS A 49 -4.85 -1.34 11.08
N ARG A 50 -4.66 -2.26 12.04
CA ARG A 50 -3.63 -2.14 13.09
C ARG A 50 -2.68 -3.32 13.08
N ASN A 51 -1.40 -3.05 13.37
CA ASN A 51 -0.34 -4.05 13.45
C ASN A 51 -0.18 -4.87 12.17
N VAL A 52 -0.27 -4.19 11.02
CA VAL A 52 -0.14 -4.79 9.68
C VAL A 52 0.99 -4.11 8.92
N LEU A 53 1.82 -4.93 8.28
CA LEU A 53 2.75 -4.53 7.23
C LEU A 53 2.19 -5.03 5.90
N VAL A 54 1.95 -4.14 4.94
CA VAL A 54 1.53 -4.50 3.59
C VAL A 54 2.67 -4.23 2.63
N VAL A 55 2.97 -5.22 1.78
CA VAL A 55 3.96 -5.08 0.71
C VAL A 55 3.29 -5.36 -0.62
N VAL A 56 3.32 -4.38 -1.52
CA VAL A 56 2.79 -4.54 -2.89
C VAL A 56 3.95 -4.47 -3.86
N THR A 57 4.07 -5.50 -4.71
CA THR A 57 5.01 -5.50 -5.82
C THR A 57 4.26 -5.40 -7.14
N ARG A 58 4.71 -4.52 -8.03
CA ARG A 58 4.16 -4.37 -9.37
C ARG A 58 5.25 -4.49 -10.43
N TRP A 59 4.90 -5.16 -11.53
CA TRP A 59 5.76 -5.33 -12.70
C TRP A 59 5.21 -4.54 -13.90
N TYR A 60 6.10 -3.96 -14.71
CA TYR A 60 5.71 -3.29 -15.95
C TYR A 60 5.38 -4.30 -17.05
N GLY A 61 4.11 -4.34 -17.48
CA GLY A 61 3.62 -5.28 -18.49
C GLY A 61 3.64 -4.76 -19.93
N GLY A 62 4.44 -3.74 -20.25
CA GLY A 62 4.51 -3.18 -21.61
C GLY A 62 3.51 -2.07 -21.92
N ILE A 63 2.56 -1.77 -21.02
CA ILE A 63 1.56 -0.71 -21.17
C ILE A 63 1.65 0.27 -20.02
N GLN A 64 1.56 1.56 -20.35
CA GLN A 64 1.56 2.62 -19.36
C GLN A 64 0.16 2.85 -18.75
N LEU A 65 -0.06 2.34 -17.53
CA LEU A 65 -1.36 2.46 -16.84
C LEU A 65 -1.65 3.84 -16.22
N HIS A 66 -0.70 4.78 -16.28
CA HIS A 66 -0.82 6.12 -15.70
C HIS A 66 -1.46 6.08 -14.29
N GLY A 67 -2.44 6.93 -14.00
CA GLY A 67 -3.12 6.95 -12.70
C GLY A 67 -3.88 5.66 -12.35
N ASP A 68 -4.28 4.86 -13.34
CA ASP A 68 -5.06 3.64 -13.11
C ASP A 68 -4.28 2.55 -12.35
N ARG A 69 -2.94 2.58 -12.41
CA ARG A 69 -2.11 1.70 -11.59
C ARG A 69 -2.44 1.77 -10.09
N PHE A 70 -2.80 2.95 -9.60
CA PHE A 70 -3.13 3.14 -8.19
C PHE A 70 -4.45 2.45 -7.81
N LYS A 71 -5.40 2.34 -8.75
CA LYS A 71 -6.63 1.57 -8.53
C LYS A 71 -6.30 0.10 -8.30
N HIS A 72 -5.43 -0.48 -9.13
CA HIS A 72 -5.00 -1.87 -8.99
C HIS A 72 -4.22 -2.11 -7.68
N ILE A 73 -3.30 -1.20 -7.34
CA ILE A 73 -2.52 -1.26 -6.09
C ILE A 73 -3.43 -1.20 -4.86
N ASN A 74 -4.39 -0.28 -4.83
CA ASN A 74 -5.35 -0.17 -3.72
C ASN A 74 -6.28 -1.39 -3.64
N ASN A 75 -6.71 -1.91 -4.79
CA ASN A 75 -7.60 -3.05 -4.83
C ASN A 75 -6.91 -4.33 -4.31
N VAL A 76 -5.67 -4.60 -4.74
CA VAL A 76 -4.95 -5.80 -4.26
C VAL A 76 -4.64 -5.72 -2.77
N ALA A 77 -4.30 -4.53 -2.25
CA ALA A 77 -4.11 -4.34 -0.81
C ALA A 77 -5.41 -4.59 -0.02
N ARG A 78 -6.55 -4.08 -0.50
CA ARG A 78 -7.86 -4.32 0.12
C ARG A 78 -8.22 -5.81 0.15
N ILE A 79 -8.08 -6.50 -0.99
CA ILE A 79 -8.35 -7.94 -1.09
C ILE A 79 -7.47 -8.73 -0.09
N LEU A 80 -6.20 -8.36 0.05
CA LEU A 80 -5.29 -8.98 1.01
C LEU A 80 -5.78 -8.78 2.46
N LEU A 81 -6.14 -7.55 2.83
CA LEU A 81 -6.63 -7.21 4.17
C LEU A 81 -7.94 -7.95 4.50
N GLU A 82 -8.88 -8.04 3.55
CA GLU A 82 -10.12 -8.81 3.71
C GLU A 82 -9.84 -10.29 3.90
N LYS A 83 -8.99 -10.87 3.04
CA LYS A 83 -8.66 -12.30 3.07
C LYS A 83 -8.02 -12.72 4.40
N HIS A 84 -7.28 -11.82 5.04
CA HIS A 84 -6.61 -12.08 6.31
C HIS A 84 -7.38 -11.55 7.53
N GLY A 85 -8.62 -11.05 7.34
CA GLY A 85 -9.50 -10.64 8.45
C GLY A 85 -9.11 -9.31 9.12
N PHE A 86 -8.29 -8.49 8.47
CA PHE A 86 -7.96 -7.15 8.96
C PHE A 86 -9.05 -6.13 8.70
N ILE A 87 -9.96 -6.42 7.76
CA ILE A 87 -11.16 -5.64 7.52
C ILE A 87 -12.35 -6.57 7.29
N ASN A 88 -13.51 -6.18 7.80
CA ASN A 88 -14.74 -6.92 7.57
C ASN A 88 -15.18 -6.75 6.11
N LYS A 89 -15.78 -7.80 5.53
CA LYS A 89 -16.52 -7.67 4.28
C LYS A 89 -17.66 -6.67 4.51
N ALA A 90 -17.64 -5.57 3.77
CA ALA A 90 -18.78 -4.67 3.64
C ALA A 90 -19.92 -5.38 2.90
#